data_AF-E0CV27-F1
#
_entry.id   AF-E0CV27-F1
#
_cell.length_a   1.000
_cell.length_b   1.000
_cell.length_c   1.000
_cell.angle_alpha   90.00
_cell.angle_beta   90.00
_cell.angle_gamma   90.00
#
_symmetry.space_group_name_H-M   'P 1'
#
loop_
_entity.id
_entity.type
_entity.pdbx_description
1 polymer ?
#
loop_
_entity_poly.entity_id
_entity_poly.type
_entity_poly.pdbx_seq_one_letter_code
_entity_poly.pdbx_strand_id
1 'polypeptide(L)'
;MGLLSNLEALVIGRNPLAGIVSEVHFIKLSNLKYLEMSWTYLTFSVSSNWIPPFQLQYMKMISYKMGPKFPAWLQTQRSQTQELWTLLLVLENSLQ
;
A
#
# COMPACT_ATOMS: atom_id res chain seq x y z
N MET A 1 -7.14 5.82 22.58
CA MET A 1 -6.60 5.17 21.35
C MET A 1 -7.22 5.80 20.10
N GLY A 2 -6.96 7.09 19.83
CA GLY A 2 -7.62 7.87 18.78
C GLY A 2 -6.68 8.83 18.04
N LEU A 3 -5.40 8.47 17.90
CA LEU A 3 -4.36 9.47 17.62
C LEU A 3 -4.09 9.77 16.14
N LEU A 4 -4.61 8.98 15.19
CA LEU A 4 -4.22 9.10 13.77
C LEU A 4 -5.39 9.21 12.78
N SER A 5 -6.61 9.51 13.24
CA SER A 5 -7.75 9.69 12.32
C SER A 5 -7.58 10.86 11.36
N ASN A 6 -6.74 11.83 11.70
CA ASN A 6 -6.40 12.98 10.86
C ASN A 6 -5.11 12.77 10.05
N LEU A 7 -4.49 11.59 10.12
CA LEU A 7 -3.25 11.34 9.39
C LEU A 7 -3.54 11.27 7.89
N GLU A 8 -3.00 12.24 7.14
CA GLU A 8 -3.15 12.28 5.68
C GLU A 8 -2.02 11.56 4.93
N ALA A 9 -0.85 11.44 5.54
CA ALA A 9 0.32 10.84 4.90
C ALA A 9 1.02 9.85 5.84
N LEU A 10 1.23 8.63 5.36
CA LEU A 10 2.02 7.59 6.01
C LEU A 10 3.24 7.27 5.13
N VAL A 11 4.42 7.66 5.59
CA VAL A 11 5.70 7.45 4.90
C VAL A 11 6.61 6.65 5.82
N ILE A 12 6.80 5.37 5.50
CA ILE A 12 7.62 4.45 6.30
C ILE A 12 8.61 3.65 5.46
N GLY A 13 8.70 3.92 4.16
CA GLY A 13 9.65 3.25 3.27
C GLY A 13 11.11 3.53 3.62
N ARG A 14 12.01 2.74 3.01
CA ARG A 14 13.47 2.77 3.24
C ARG A 14 13.85 2.54 4.70
N ASN A 15 13.08 1.72 5.40
CA ASN A 15 13.36 1.35 6.78
C ASN A 15 13.46 -0.17 6.91
N PRO A 16 14.25 -0.69 7.87
CA PRO A 16 14.39 -2.12 8.12
C PRO A 16 13.16 -2.73 8.82
N LEU A 17 12.00 -2.07 8.76
CA LEU A 17 10.75 -2.54 9.34
C LEU A 17 10.36 -3.87 8.68
N ALA A 18 10.08 -4.85 9.53
CA ALA A 18 9.71 -6.20 9.16
C ALA A 18 8.48 -6.62 9.95
N GLY A 19 7.68 -7.52 9.36
CA GLY A 19 6.47 -8.05 9.99
C GLY A 19 5.29 -8.04 9.05
N ILE A 20 4.10 -8.15 9.63
CA ILE A 20 2.83 -8.26 8.90
C ILE A 20 2.04 -6.97 9.09
N VAL A 21 1.59 -6.41 7.98
CA VAL A 21 0.61 -5.32 7.98
C VAL A 21 -0.72 -5.86 7.47
N SER A 22 -1.72 -5.84 8.35
CA SER A 22 -3.12 -6.21 8.08
C SER A 22 -4.08 -5.03 8.29
N GLU A 23 -5.38 -5.26 8.09
CA GLU A 23 -6.44 -4.26 8.11
C GLU A 23 -6.50 -3.46 9.43
N VAL A 24 -6.14 -4.10 10.55
CA VAL A 24 -6.21 -3.48 11.89
C VAL A 24 -5.28 -2.27 12.03
N HIS A 25 -4.16 -2.24 11.29
CA HIS A 25 -3.24 -1.10 11.30
C HIS A 25 -3.82 0.13 10.59
N PHE A 26 -4.80 -0.09 9.73
CA PHE A 26 -5.40 0.93 8.85
C PHE A 26 -6.79 1.37 9.28
N ILE A 27 -7.43 0.66 10.21
CA ILE A 27 -8.86 0.83 10.54
C ILE A 27 -9.25 2.25 11.00
N LYS A 28 -8.30 3.05 11.49
CA LYS A 28 -8.52 4.43 11.91
C LYS A 28 -8.00 5.48 10.95
N LEU A 29 -7.34 5.11 9.86
CA LEU A 29 -6.66 6.06 8.96
C LEU A 29 -7.61 6.59 7.88
N SER A 30 -8.81 7.01 8.24
CA SER A 30 -9.86 7.36 7.26
C SER A 30 -9.52 8.57 6.37
N ASN A 31 -8.63 9.45 6.85
CA ASN A 31 -8.17 10.63 6.10
C ASN A 31 -6.87 10.39 5.31
N LEU A 32 -6.37 9.15 5.24
CA LEU A 32 -5.13 8.84 4.54
C LEU A 32 -5.26 9.08 3.02
N LYS A 33 -4.37 9.90 2.49
CA LYS A 33 -4.28 10.27 1.07
C LYS A 33 -2.97 9.80 0.43
N TYR A 34 -1.90 9.69 1.22
CA TYR A 34 -0.56 9.33 0.74
C TYR A 34 -0.02 8.13 1.50
N LEU A 35 0.33 7.07 0.79
CA LEU A 35 0.93 5.86 1.35
C LEU A 35 2.26 5.54 0.66
N GLU A 36 3.36 5.57 1.41
CA GLU A 36 4.69 5.22 0.93
C GLU A 36 5.31 4.19 1.90
N MET A 37 5.52 2.96 1.41
CA MET A 37 6.10 1.87 2.20
C MET A 37 7.17 1.08 1.43
N SER A 38 7.75 1.67 0.39
CA SER A 38 8.71 0.99 -0.48
C SER A 38 9.98 0.61 0.25
N TRP A 39 10.61 -0.48 -0.18
CA TRP A 39 11.89 -0.92 0.36
C TRP A 39 11.83 -1.17 1.87
N THR A 40 10.81 -1.93 2.28
CA THR A 40 10.65 -2.49 3.63
C THR A 40 10.56 -4.01 3.54
N TYR A 41 10.69 -4.69 4.69
CA TYR A 41 10.46 -6.14 4.82
C TYR A 41 9.03 -6.44 5.30
N LEU A 42 8.11 -5.49 5.14
CA LEU A 42 6.72 -5.65 5.52
C LEU A 42 5.99 -6.53 4.50
N THR A 43 5.22 -7.48 5.02
CA THR A 43 4.31 -8.32 4.23
C THR A 43 2.90 -7.76 4.37
N PHE A 44 2.29 -7.41 3.24
CA PHE A 44 0.91 -6.96 3.22
C PHE A 44 -0.03 -8.17 3.20
N SER A 45 -0.78 -8.36 4.28
CA SER A 45 -1.68 -9.51 4.46
C SER A 45 -3.08 -8.99 4.77
N VAL A 46 -3.83 -8.70 3.71
CA VAL A 46 -5.22 -8.26 3.78
C VAL A 46 -6.11 -9.19 2.97
N SER A 47 -7.37 -9.28 3.35
CA SER A 47 -8.37 -10.02 2.59
C SER A 47 -8.58 -9.44 1.18
N SER A 48 -8.90 -10.30 0.22
CA SER A 48 -9.20 -9.89 -1.16
C SER A 48 -10.44 -9.01 -1.28
N ASN A 49 -11.38 -9.12 -0.34
CA ASN A 49 -12.59 -8.30 -0.26
C ASN A 49 -12.44 -7.08 0.66
N TRP A 50 -11.22 -6.75 1.10
CA TRP A 50 -11.00 -5.62 1.99
C TRP A 50 -11.37 -4.30 1.32
N ILE A 51 -12.16 -3.49 2.03
CA ILE A 51 -12.47 -2.11 1.68
C ILE A 51 -11.76 -1.22 2.71
N PRO A 52 -10.65 -0.55 2.35
CA PRO A 52 -9.96 0.34 3.27
C PRO A 52 -10.84 1.57 3.60
N PRO A 53 -10.71 2.14 4.81
CA PRO A 53 -11.50 3.30 5.24
C PRO A 53 -11.05 4.63 4.61
N PHE A 54 -10.15 4.60 3.63
CA PHE A 54 -9.49 5.76 3.03
C PHE A 54 -9.53 5.74 1.50
N GLN A 55 -9.17 6.89 0.92
CA GLN A 55 -9.10 7.11 -0.52
C GLN A 55 -7.75 7.75 -0.86
N LEU A 56 -6.86 6.96 -1.42
CA LEU A 56 -5.50 7.35 -1.75
C LEU A 56 -5.47 8.17 -3.02
N GLN A 57 -4.72 9.26 -2.95
CA GLN A 57 -4.31 10.11 -4.07
C GLN A 57 -2.92 9.72 -4.57
N TYR A 58 -2.12 9.08 -3.73
CA TYR A 58 -0.79 8.58 -4.08
C TYR A 58 -0.48 7.31 -3.31
N MET A 59 0.12 6.35 -4.01
CA MET A 59 0.64 5.13 -3.39
C MET A 59 1.95 4.72 -4.02
N LYS A 60 2.90 4.39 -3.15
CA LYS A 60 4.11 3.68 -3.54
C LYS A 60 4.39 2.56 -2.56
N MET A 61 4.31 1.33 -3.03
CA MET A 61 4.73 0.16 -2.29
C MET A 61 5.64 -0.63 -3.20
N ILE A 62 6.84 -0.94 -2.75
CA ILE A 62 7.78 -1.81 -3.46
C ILE A 62 8.25 -2.79 -2.39
N SER A 63 7.89 -4.06 -2.54
CA SER A 63 8.24 -5.12 -1.60
C SER A 63 8.83 -6.30 -2.34
N TYR A 64 9.82 -6.94 -1.73
CA TYR A 64 10.46 -8.15 -2.24
C TYR A 64 9.52 -9.37 -2.33
N LYS A 65 8.31 -9.30 -1.76
CA LYS A 65 7.36 -10.42 -1.67
C LYS A 65 5.95 -10.06 -2.13
N MET A 66 5.80 -9.12 -3.06
CA MET A 66 4.50 -8.98 -3.71
C MET A 66 4.26 -10.16 -4.64
N GLY A 67 3.30 -11.00 -4.28
CA GLY A 67 2.84 -12.06 -5.16
C GLY A 67 2.30 -11.47 -6.48
N PRO A 68 2.21 -12.26 -7.55
CA PRO A 68 1.89 -11.79 -8.90
C PRO A 68 0.46 -11.23 -9.06
N LYS A 69 -0.36 -11.29 -8.00
CA LYS A 69 -1.75 -10.87 -8.05
C LYS A 69 -1.87 -9.42 -7.60
N PHE A 70 -2.38 -8.61 -8.51
CA PHE A 70 -2.80 -7.25 -8.22
C PHE A 70 -3.79 -7.24 -7.05
N PRO A 71 -3.56 -6.46 -5.98
CA PRO A 71 -4.45 -6.44 -4.83
C PRO A 71 -5.84 -5.92 -5.21
N ALA A 72 -6.87 -6.75 -5.05
CA ALA A 72 -8.25 -6.40 -5.43
C ALA A 72 -8.79 -5.15 -4.70
N TRP A 73 -8.33 -4.89 -3.47
CA TRP A 73 -8.70 -3.69 -2.72
C TRP A 73 -8.33 -2.38 -3.42
N LEU A 74 -7.33 -2.37 -4.31
CA LEU A 74 -6.98 -1.16 -5.08
C LEU A 74 -8.12 -0.71 -6.01
N GLN A 75 -8.99 -1.62 -6.43
CA GLN A 75 -10.17 -1.31 -7.24
C GLN A 75 -11.21 -0.48 -6.47
N THR A 76 -11.11 -0.40 -5.13
CA THR A 76 -11.99 0.40 -4.28
C THR A 76 -11.60 1.89 -4.22
N GLN A 77 -10.48 2.27 -4.83
CA GLN A 77 -9.96 3.65 -4.83
C GLN A 77 -10.54 4.44 -6.02
N ARG A 78 -11.13 5.62 -5.76
CA ARG A 78 -11.98 6.34 -6.72
C ARG A 78 -11.25 7.23 -7.72
N SER A 79 -10.00 7.64 -7.48
CA SER A 79 -9.29 8.55 -8.39
C SER A 79 -7.77 8.52 -8.17
N GLN A 80 -7.04 8.20 -9.24
CA GLN A 80 -5.62 8.50 -9.43
C GLN A 80 -4.59 7.85 -8.48
N THR A 81 -4.61 6.52 -8.33
CA THR A 81 -3.35 5.83 -8.00
C THR A 81 -2.47 5.75 -9.27
N GLN A 82 -2.05 6.91 -9.79
CA GLN A 82 -1.27 7.00 -11.03
C GLN A 82 0.23 6.88 -10.70
N GLU A 83 0.89 5.98 -11.44
CA GLU A 83 2.34 5.81 -11.63
C GLU A 83 3.14 5.48 -10.35
N LEU A 84 3.45 4.21 -10.07
CA LEU A 84 4.71 3.60 -10.53
C LEU A 84 4.61 2.07 -10.78
N TRP A 85 3.43 1.47 -10.62
CA TRP A 85 3.23 0.02 -10.80
C TRP A 85 3.53 -0.46 -12.22
N THR A 86 3.37 0.41 -13.22
CA THR A 86 3.68 0.12 -14.62
C THR A 86 5.17 -0.15 -14.84
N LEU A 87 6.07 0.50 -14.09
CA LEU A 87 7.51 0.33 -14.30
C LEU A 87 8.04 -0.99 -13.74
N LEU A 88 7.48 -1.52 -12.64
CA LEU A 88 7.89 -2.83 -12.10
C LEU A 88 7.35 -3.99 -12.94
N LEU A 89 6.10 -3.92 -13.43
CA LEU A 89 5.57 -4.89 -14.38
C LEU A 89 6.40 -4.92 -15.68
N VAL A 90 6.88 -3.77 -16.16
CA VAL A 90 7.75 -3.70 -17.35
C VAL A 90 9.16 -4.22 -17.04
N LEU A 91 9.72 -3.92 -15.86
CA LEU A 91 11.07 -4.35 -15.49
C LEU A 91 11.15 -5.85 -15.17
N GLU A 92 10.17 -6.42 -14.48
CA GLU A 92 10.11 -7.85 -14.17
C GLU A 92 9.88 -8.71 -15.42
N ASN A 93 9.14 -8.20 -16.42
CA ASN A 93 8.98 -8.87 -17.73
C ASN A 93 10.17 -8.65 -18.69
N SER A 94 11.11 -7.75 -18.38
CA SER A 94 12.29 -7.48 -19.22
C SER A 94 13.56 -8.24 -18.78
N LEU A 95 13.49 -8.94 -17.65
CA LEU A 95 14.56 -9.74 -17.08
C LEU A 95 14.29 -11.26 -17.15
N GLN A 96 13.24 -11.66 -17.88
CA GLN A 96 12.99 -13.02 -18.37
C GLN A 96 13.19 -13.06 -19.88
#